data_AF-A0A955AUZ5-F1
#
_entry.id   AF-A0A955AUZ5-F1
#
_cell.length_a   1.000
_cell.length_b   1.000
_cell.length_c   1.000
_cell.angle_alpha   90.00
_cell.angle_beta   90.00
_cell.angle_gamma   90.00
#
_symmetry.space_group_name_H-M   'P 1'
#
loop_
_entity.id
_entity.type
_entity.pdbx_description
1 polymer ?
#
loop_
_entity_poly.entity_id
_entity_poly.type
_entity_poly.pdbx_seq_one_letter_code
_entity_poly.pdbx_strand_id
1 'polypeptide(L)'
;FREVADAPRLPDDFTDRRLDAVSKLNADETTRRELQATLDRLEHELAAVSAPDELLRLADRLDQLVSDRATNSKAYVDDRPKLLRDLERLEQEANEIARDLGHDPDSADLDSWRLSKTERARIDELKVAENGLRAQADAARRSETSLQRKLKDVESRLTELPEQLDGTRLRQALAAARKFGDLDGQLAQKQGELVNNRAAEEKELKRLGLWNGTLDELESLAAPSLETVARFEEQFDRAIRNMEKLREELAELETRQTKLRQEIEQLQQHQAVPTETDLETARQTRETLWQLIRRAWLAGEAIDAEQHDLPQSSGGTDLAAGYESSVAKADEVADRLRREARQVERLAQLLTDEQQGALQADAGRQRLAESDAELARVKSEWETMWGALGIKPQSPREMRTWLARHESLLLKAAALRGLEHDAAQLREKIEVQRHALATVLSELAAASGSELTYNASQPMSLEQLINHGDIVLRSLDDGAQERRQLERDQKRLCTELETASDEAALARQQMDNWRQQWQVAIVPLRLPREATPAQASAVLESLDDLANKRREAGSLRERIGDIESDAARFLNAVRDVAAEV
;
A
#
# COMPACT_ATOMS: atom_id res chain seq x y z
N PHE A 1 -1.81 44.94 203.33
CA PHE A 1 -0.72 43.95 203.21
C PHE A 1 -1.35 42.58 203.33
N ARG A 2 -0.91 41.62 202.51
CA ARG A 2 -1.44 40.24 202.44
C ARG A 2 -2.70 40.11 201.57
N GLU A 3 -2.51 39.96 200.28
CA GLU A 3 -3.37 39.07 199.49
C GLU A 3 -2.55 38.36 198.38
N VAL A 4 -1.26 38.12 198.67
CA VAL A 4 -0.40 37.17 197.94
C VAL A 4 -0.13 35.92 198.81
N ALA A 5 -0.97 35.67 199.83
CA ALA A 5 -0.65 34.76 200.93
C ALA A 5 -1.00 33.27 200.67
N ASP A 6 -2.02 32.97 199.84
CA ASP A 6 -2.45 31.59 199.51
C ASP A 6 -2.19 31.21 198.04
N ALA A 7 -1.22 31.85 197.39
CA ALA A 7 -0.82 31.47 196.03
C ALA A 7 -0.21 30.05 196.04
N PRO A 8 -0.78 29.07 195.28
CA PRO A 8 -0.19 27.74 195.16
C PRO A 8 1.24 27.87 194.61
N ARG A 9 2.23 27.32 195.33
CA ARG A 9 3.61 27.26 194.83
C ARG A 9 3.63 26.38 193.58
N LEU A 10 3.93 27.01 192.45
CA LEU A 10 4.05 26.32 191.19
C LEU A 10 5.29 25.42 191.21
N PRO A 11 5.23 24.21 190.61
CA PRO A 11 6.37 23.32 190.46
C PRO A 11 7.54 24.03 189.78
N ASP A 12 8.77 23.63 190.11
CA ASP A 12 9.98 24.22 189.51
C ASP A 12 10.00 24.09 187.97
N ASP A 13 9.32 23.07 187.43
CA ASP A 13 9.18 22.81 185.99
C ASP A 13 8.00 23.54 185.33
N PHE A 14 7.25 24.38 186.06
CA PHE A 14 6.11 25.13 185.54
C PHE A 14 6.51 26.06 184.38
N THR A 15 7.67 26.70 184.49
CA THR A 15 8.17 27.63 183.46
C THR A 15 8.41 26.89 182.15
N ASP A 16 9.02 25.71 182.21
CA ASP A 16 9.31 24.88 181.04
C ASP A 16 8.03 24.24 180.48
N ARG A 17 7.12 23.72 181.33
CA ARG A 17 5.81 23.19 180.89
C ARG A 17 4.93 24.26 180.24
N ARG A 18 4.97 25.50 180.73
CA ARG A 18 4.27 26.64 180.12
C ARG A 18 4.92 27.01 178.77
N LEU A 19 6.24 27.10 178.70
CA LEU A 19 6.96 27.42 177.47
C LEU A 19 6.71 26.37 176.37
N ASP A 20 6.73 25.08 176.72
CA ASP A 20 6.51 23.99 175.77
C ASP A 20 5.05 23.91 175.30
N ALA A 21 4.07 24.13 176.20
CA ALA A 21 2.65 24.22 175.84
C ALA A 21 2.32 25.45 174.97
N VAL A 22 2.92 26.61 175.26
CA VAL A 22 2.75 27.84 174.46
C VAL A 22 3.42 27.71 173.10
N SER A 23 4.59 27.06 173.03
CA SER A 23 5.27 26.76 171.76
C SER A 23 4.43 25.84 170.86
N LYS A 24 3.89 24.75 171.41
CA LYS A 24 3.00 23.82 170.69
C LYS A 24 1.71 24.50 170.20
N LEU A 25 1.04 25.26 171.05
CA LEU A 25 -0.19 25.97 170.66
C LEU A 25 0.06 27.01 169.56
N ASN A 26 1.17 27.77 169.63
CA ASN A 26 1.53 28.74 168.61
C ASN A 26 1.84 28.07 167.26
N ALA A 27 2.52 26.91 167.28
CA ALA A 27 2.76 26.13 166.06
C ALA A 27 1.43 25.66 165.43
N ASP A 28 0.53 25.08 166.23
CA ASP A 28 -0.80 24.62 165.77
C ASP A 28 -1.68 25.79 165.27
N GLU A 29 -1.64 26.97 165.91
CA GLU A 29 -2.36 28.16 165.46
C GLU A 29 -1.82 28.71 164.13
N THR A 30 -0.51 28.61 163.91
CA THR A 30 0.12 29.08 162.67
C THR A 30 -0.28 28.19 161.50
N THR A 31 -0.21 26.86 161.66
CA THR A 31 -0.65 25.90 160.63
C THR A 31 -2.14 26.02 160.32
N ARG A 32 -2.99 26.24 161.34
CA ARG A 32 -4.42 26.44 161.12
C ARG A 32 -4.72 27.70 160.30
N ARG A 33 -3.99 28.80 160.51
CA ARG A 33 -4.15 30.04 159.74
C ARG A 33 -3.74 29.87 158.27
N GLU A 34 -2.65 29.15 158.00
CA GLU A 34 -2.19 28.89 156.62
C GLU A 34 -3.20 28.03 155.82
N LEU A 35 -3.73 26.96 156.42
CA LEU A 35 -4.74 26.12 155.78
C LEU A 35 -6.04 26.90 155.55
N GLN A 36 -6.48 27.71 156.51
CA GLN A 36 -7.67 28.55 156.34
C GLN A 36 -7.51 29.55 155.20
N ALA A 37 -6.37 30.23 155.09
CA ALA A 37 -6.10 31.18 154.00
C ALA A 37 -6.07 30.51 152.61
N THR A 38 -5.62 29.24 152.54
CA THR A 38 -5.60 28.48 151.28
C THR A 38 -7.01 28.06 150.86
N LEU A 39 -7.83 27.67 151.82
CA LEU A 39 -9.23 27.27 151.62
C LEU A 39 -10.06 28.47 151.17
N ASP A 40 -9.90 29.62 151.84
CA ASP A 40 -10.56 30.87 151.45
C ASP A 40 -10.14 31.31 150.02
N ARG A 41 -8.86 31.14 149.64
CA ARG A 41 -8.38 31.46 148.28
C ARG A 41 -9.01 30.59 147.20
N LEU A 42 -9.06 29.27 147.41
CA LEU A 42 -9.65 28.33 146.45
C LEU A 42 -11.17 28.49 146.35
N GLU A 43 -11.86 28.75 147.47
CA GLU A 43 -13.28 29.09 147.44
C GLU A 43 -13.55 30.40 146.69
N HIS A 44 -12.65 31.39 146.78
CA HIS A 44 -12.75 32.63 146.02
C HIS A 44 -12.48 32.45 144.52
N GLU A 45 -11.48 31.64 144.15
CA GLU A 45 -11.17 31.31 142.75
C GLU A 45 -12.30 30.49 142.10
N LEU A 46 -12.92 29.55 142.83
CA LEU A 46 -14.02 28.73 142.33
C LEU A 46 -15.33 29.53 142.21
N ALA A 47 -15.61 30.42 143.18
CA ALA A 47 -16.77 31.31 143.11
C ALA A 47 -16.67 32.37 141.99
N ALA A 48 -15.46 32.70 141.55
CA ALA A 48 -15.22 33.67 140.48
C ALA A 48 -15.43 33.09 139.06
N VAL A 49 -15.57 31.77 138.90
CA VAL A 49 -15.78 31.12 137.60
C VAL A 49 -17.20 30.57 137.53
N SER A 50 -18.11 31.38 136.98
CA SER A 50 -19.45 30.94 136.57
C SER A 50 -19.46 30.69 135.06
N ALA A 51 -19.14 29.47 134.63
CA ALA A 51 -19.39 29.02 133.27
C ALA A 51 -20.74 28.29 133.23
N PRO A 52 -21.71 28.69 132.37
CA PRO A 52 -22.98 27.98 132.24
C PRO A 52 -22.78 26.57 131.66
N ASP A 53 -23.17 25.53 132.38
CA ASP A 53 -23.09 24.11 131.94
C ASP A 53 -23.85 23.83 130.62
N GLU A 54 -24.80 24.68 130.26
CA GLU A 54 -25.61 24.61 129.05
C GLU A 54 -24.77 24.82 127.77
N LEU A 55 -23.79 25.73 127.81
CA LEU A 55 -22.92 26.02 126.66
C LEU A 55 -21.90 24.91 126.39
N LEU A 56 -21.43 24.23 127.45
CA LEU A 56 -20.46 23.14 127.32
C LEU A 56 -21.08 21.88 126.68
N ARG A 57 -22.38 21.65 126.83
CA ARG A 57 -23.11 20.55 126.16
C ARG A 57 -23.29 20.76 124.65
N LEU A 58 -23.18 22.00 124.17
CA LEU A 58 -23.40 22.37 122.77
C LEU A 58 -22.11 22.49 121.94
N ALA A 59 -20.93 22.22 122.54
CA ALA A 59 -19.62 22.43 121.91
C ALA A 59 -19.44 21.69 120.58
N ASP A 60 -19.72 20.38 120.52
CA ASP A 60 -19.56 19.58 119.29
C ASP A 60 -20.50 20.06 118.16
N ARG A 61 -21.72 20.51 118.49
CA ARG A 61 -22.68 21.07 117.53
C ARG A 61 -22.21 22.42 117.00
N LEU A 62 -21.61 23.26 117.84
CA LEU A 62 -21.06 24.55 117.45
C LEU A 62 -19.83 24.40 116.54
N ASP A 63 -18.93 23.46 116.83
CA ASP A 63 -17.76 23.18 115.99
C ASP A 63 -18.18 22.65 114.61
N GLN A 64 -19.20 21.79 114.54
CA GLN A 64 -19.77 21.33 113.27
C GLN A 64 -20.36 22.50 112.46
N LEU A 65 -21.12 23.41 113.10
CA LEU A 65 -21.64 24.60 112.44
C LEU A 65 -20.54 25.54 111.93
N VAL A 66 -19.43 25.66 112.64
CA VAL A 66 -18.26 26.46 112.19
C VAL A 66 -17.59 25.83 110.98
N SER A 67 -17.49 24.50 110.92
CA SER A 67 -16.96 23.77 109.76
C SER A 67 -17.90 23.88 108.54
N ASP A 68 -19.19 23.63 108.75
CA ASP A 68 -20.23 23.71 107.72
C ASP A 68 -20.38 25.15 107.18
N ARG A 69 -20.05 26.17 107.97
CA ARG A 69 -19.99 27.57 107.53
C ARG A 69 -19.02 27.76 106.38
N ALA A 70 -17.84 27.15 106.42
CA ALA A 70 -16.83 27.33 105.38
C ALA A 70 -17.31 26.76 104.03
N THR A 71 -17.91 25.57 104.05
CA THR A 71 -18.43 24.89 102.85
C THR A 71 -19.69 25.59 102.31
N ASN A 72 -20.66 25.90 103.16
CA ASN A 72 -21.89 26.59 102.75
C ASN A 72 -21.62 28.03 102.30
N SER A 73 -20.73 28.76 102.98
CA SER A 73 -20.36 30.12 102.57
C SER A 73 -19.69 30.11 101.21
N LYS A 74 -18.80 29.16 100.92
CA LYS A 74 -18.15 29.07 99.60
C LYS A 74 -19.17 28.76 98.50
N ALA A 75 -20.03 27.77 98.69
CA ALA A 75 -21.05 27.40 97.71
C ALA A 75 -22.06 28.55 97.47
N TYR A 76 -22.50 29.22 98.53
CA TYR A 76 -23.55 30.25 98.45
C TYR A 76 -23.03 31.65 98.08
N VAL A 77 -21.83 32.03 98.51
CA VAL A 77 -21.25 33.37 98.26
C VAL A 77 -20.40 33.39 97.01
N ASP A 78 -19.60 32.34 96.74
CA ASP A 78 -18.66 32.36 95.62
C ASP A 78 -19.20 31.66 94.37
N ASP A 79 -19.85 30.50 94.53
CA ASP A 79 -20.27 29.67 93.39
C ASP A 79 -21.67 30.03 92.88
N ARG A 80 -22.65 30.27 93.76
CA ARG A 80 -24.03 30.63 93.37
C ARG A 80 -24.10 31.85 92.45
N PRO A 81 -23.38 32.98 92.67
CA PRO A 81 -23.42 34.11 91.74
C PRO A 81 -22.84 33.79 90.36
N LYS A 82 -21.85 32.90 90.28
CA LYS A 82 -21.29 32.45 88.99
C LYS A 82 -22.28 31.57 88.25
N LEU A 83 -22.88 30.60 88.95
CA LEU A 83 -23.91 29.72 88.39
C LEU A 83 -25.15 30.50 87.93
N LEU A 84 -25.56 31.54 88.67
CA LEU A 84 -26.65 32.43 88.26
C LEU A 84 -26.33 33.22 86.98
N ARG A 85 -25.09 33.74 86.85
CA ARG A 85 -24.65 34.42 85.63
C ARG A 85 -24.58 33.45 84.44
N ASP A 86 -24.10 32.23 84.67
CA ASP A 86 -24.07 31.20 83.63
C ASP A 86 -25.47 30.74 83.22
N LEU A 87 -26.39 30.63 84.17
CA LEU A 87 -27.80 30.34 83.90
C LEU A 87 -28.45 31.47 83.09
N GLU A 88 -28.28 32.72 83.51
CA GLU A 88 -28.82 33.89 82.81
C GLU A 88 -28.27 33.98 81.38
N ARG A 89 -26.97 33.72 81.20
CA ARG A 89 -26.36 33.64 79.87
C ARG A 89 -26.96 32.53 79.02
N LEU A 90 -27.08 31.30 79.54
CA LEU A 90 -27.63 30.17 78.80
C LEU A 90 -29.12 30.38 78.46
N GLU A 91 -29.88 31.04 79.34
CA GLU A 91 -31.26 31.41 79.08
C GLU A 91 -31.36 32.53 78.04
N GLN A 92 -30.47 33.53 78.06
CA GLN A 92 -30.38 34.55 77.01
C GLN A 92 -30.02 33.94 75.65
N GLU A 93 -28.98 33.11 75.58
CA GLU A 93 -28.56 32.42 74.35
C GLU A 93 -29.68 31.51 73.81
N ALA A 94 -30.38 30.76 74.68
CA ALA A 94 -31.53 29.95 74.28
C ALA A 94 -32.69 30.81 73.77
N ASN A 95 -32.95 31.95 74.40
CA ASN A 95 -34.03 32.86 73.98
C ASN A 95 -33.71 33.57 72.67
N GLU A 96 -32.45 33.91 72.42
CA GLU A 96 -31.98 34.45 71.14
C GLU A 96 -32.18 33.43 70.01
N ILE A 97 -31.74 32.19 70.20
CA ILE A 97 -31.94 31.11 69.21
C ILE A 97 -33.44 30.87 68.97
N ALA A 98 -34.28 30.91 70.01
CA ALA A 98 -35.73 30.77 69.88
C ALA A 98 -36.34 31.92 69.06
N ARG A 99 -35.90 33.17 69.27
CA ARG A 99 -36.38 34.34 68.50
C ARG A 99 -35.93 34.28 67.05
N ASP A 100 -34.70 33.85 66.78
CA ASP A 100 -34.17 33.68 65.42
C ASP A 100 -34.95 32.61 64.64
N LEU A 101 -35.47 31.59 65.34
CA LEU A 101 -36.41 30.59 64.81
C LEU A 101 -37.87 31.10 64.73
N GLY A 102 -38.14 32.33 65.15
CA GLY A 102 -39.46 32.97 65.11
C GLY A 102 -40.39 32.57 66.26
N HIS A 103 -39.85 32.24 67.44
CA HIS A 103 -40.62 31.84 68.62
C HIS A 103 -40.61 32.87 69.73
N ASP A 104 -41.68 32.81 70.53
CA ASP A 104 -41.78 33.51 71.79
C ASP A 104 -41.04 32.70 72.88
N PRO A 105 -39.96 33.23 73.47
CA PRO A 105 -39.17 32.55 74.50
C PRO A 105 -39.98 32.20 75.75
N ASP A 106 -41.08 32.89 76.01
CA ASP A 106 -41.93 32.67 77.20
C ASP A 106 -43.07 31.66 76.95
N SER A 107 -43.17 31.11 75.75
CA SER A 107 -44.22 30.14 75.42
C SER A 107 -43.96 28.78 76.08
N ALA A 108 -44.96 28.26 76.81
CA ALA A 108 -44.94 26.92 77.39
C ALA A 108 -44.93 25.80 76.32
N ASP A 109 -45.11 26.16 75.05
CA ASP A 109 -45.31 25.27 73.91
C ASP A 109 -44.00 24.94 73.17
N LEU A 110 -42.84 25.36 73.68
CA LEU A 110 -41.53 25.10 73.05
C LEU A 110 -41.16 23.60 73.01
N ASP A 111 -41.77 22.76 73.85
CA ASP A 111 -41.61 21.30 73.77
C ASP A 111 -42.33 20.69 72.55
N SER A 112 -43.31 21.40 71.95
CA SER A 112 -44.03 20.95 70.73
C SER A 112 -43.19 21.02 69.46
N TRP A 113 -42.04 21.69 69.50
CA TRP A 113 -41.09 21.84 68.39
C TRP A 113 -39.97 20.79 68.38
N ARG A 114 -39.97 19.88 69.37
CA ARG A 114 -39.07 18.73 69.37
C ARG A 114 -39.48 17.77 68.26
N LEU A 115 -38.71 17.75 67.17
CA LEU A 115 -38.85 16.69 66.18
C LEU A 115 -38.58 15.34 66.85
N SER A 116 -39.42 14.36 66.55
CA SER A 116 -39.15 12.98 66.91
C SER A 116 -37.85 12.51 66.25
N LYS A 117 -37.16 11.55 66.88
CA LYS A 117 -35.97 10.92 66.29
C LYS A 117 -36.26 10.34 64.89
N THR A 118 -37.50 9.88 64.68
CA THR A 118 -37.98 9.35 63.40
C THR A 118 -38.16 10.41 62.33
N GLU A 119 -38.75 11.57 62.64
CA GLU A 119 -38.88 12.69 61.68
C GLU A 119 -37.51 13.24 61.29
N ARG A 120 -36.60 13.34 62.27
CA ARG A 120 -35.24 13.79 62.02
C ARG A 120 -34.45 12.83 61.13
N ALA A 121 -34.46 11.54 61.46
CA ALA A 121 -33.83 10.52 60.62
C ALA A 121 -34.39 10.55 59.20
N ARG A 122 -35.70 10.76 59.04
CA ARG A 122 -36.34 10.85 57.72
C ARG A 122 -35.88 12.08 56.92
N ILE A 123 -35.71 13.23 57.56
CA ILE A 123 -35.19 14.44 56.90
C ILE A 123 -33.73 14.23 56.49
N ASP A 124 -32.90 13.65 57.35
CA ASP A 124 -31.49 13.36 57.03
C ASP A 124 -31.34 12.30 55.92
N GLU A 125 -32.16 11.26 55.90
CA GLU A 125 -32.24 10.30 54.80
C GLU A 125 -32.60 10.98 53.47
N LEU A 126 -33.59 11.86 53.47
CA LEU A 126 -34.01 12.57 52.26
C LEU A 126 -32.95 13.57 51.78
N LYS A 127 -32.20 14.21 52.70
CA LYS A 127 -31.06 15.07 52.34
C LYS A 127 -29.97 14.30 51.59
N VAL A 128 -29.61 13.12 52.09
CA VAL A 128 -28.61 12.25 51.44
C VAL A 128 -29.15 11.74 50.09
N ALA A 129 -30.43 11.35 50.05
CA ALA A 129 -31.09 10.89 48.84
C ALA A 129 -31.14 11.97 47.73
N GLU A 130 -31.32 13.26 48.05
CA GLU A 130 -31.34 14.34 47.05
C GLU A 130 -30.04 14.36 46.24
N ASN A 131 -28.90 14.36 46.93
CA ASN A 131 -27.59 14.45 46.29
C ASN A 131 -27.35 13.24 45.36
N GLY A 132 -27.71 12.04 45.82
CA GLY A 132 -27.61 10.81 45.03
C GLY A 132 -28.51 10.82 43.80
N LEU A 133 -29.79 11.15 43.98
CA LEU A 133 -30.76 11.24 42.89
C LEU A 133 -30.38 12.35 41.90
N ARG A 134 -29.82 13.47 42.36
CA ARG A 134 -29.48 14.62 41.50
C ARG A 134 -28.30 14.27 40.61
N ALA A 135 -27.27 13.66 41.20
CA ALA A 135 -26.15 13.12 40.47
C ALA A 135 -26.60 12.09 39.42
N GLN A 136 -27.54 11.19 39.78
CA GLN A 136 -28.08 10.21 38.85
C GLN A 136 -28.87 10.85 37.69
N ALA A 137 -29.74 11.82 37.98
CA ALA A 137 -30.51 12.54 36.96
C ALA A 137 -29.61 13.35 36.01
N ASP A 138 -28.59 14.02 36.55
CA ASP A 138 -27.62 14.77 35.74
C ASP A 138 -26.77 13.83 34.88
N ALA A 139 -26.35 12.67 35.42
CA ALA A 139 -25.60 11.67 34.67
C ALA A 139 -26.42 11.07 33.53
N ALA A 140 -27.67 10.66 33.79
CA ALA A 140 -28.58 10.11 32.78
C ALA A 140 -28.86 11.14 31.67
N ARG A 141 -29.14 12.39 32.03
CA ARG A 141 -29.37 13.49 31.06
C ARG A 141 -28.13 13.79 30.20
N ARG A 142 -26.94 13.77 30.79
CA ARG A 142 -25.67 13.96 30.05
C ARG A 142 -25.42 12.80 29.09
N SER A 143 -25.71 11.56 29.50
CA SER A 143 -25.62 10.37 28.65
C SER A 143 -26.56 10.48 27.45
N GLU A 144 -27.85 10.77 27.69
CA GLU A 144 -28.88 10.99 26.66
C GLU A 144 -28.45 12.08 25.65
N THR A 145 -28.03 13.24 26.16
CA THR A 145 -27.59 14.37 25.29
C THR A 145 -26.35 14.00 24.48
N SER A 146 -25.42 13.23 25.04
CA SER A 146 -24.21 12.78 24.34
C SER A 146 -24.55 11.81 23.21
N LEU A 147 -25.43 10.84 23.47
CA LEU A 147 -25.89 9.86 22.48
C LEU A 147 -26.69 10.52 21.35
N GLN A 148 -27.54 11.50 21.66
CA GLN A 148 -28.25 12.29 20.63
C GLN A 148 -27.28 13.01 19.68
N ARG A 149 -26.21 13.61 20.21
CA ARG A 149 -25.19 14.27 19.37
C ARG A 149 -24.45 13.27 18.48
N LYS A 150 -24.06 12.11 19.02
CA LYS A 150 -23.40 11.04 18.25
C LYS A 150 -24.31 10.49 17.16
N LEU A 151 -25.60 10.28 17.45
CA LEU A 151 -26.58 9.81 16.48
C LEU A 151 -26.74 10.82 15.35
N LYS A 152 -26.87 12.11 15.68
CA LYS A 152 -26.96 13.19 14.68
C LYS A 152 -25.72 13.28 13.79
N ASP A 153 -24.53 13.07 14.34
CA ASP A 153 -23.27 13.02 13.57
C ASP A 153 -23.23 11.83 12.60
N VAL A 154 -23.65 10.65 13.05
CA VAL A 154 -23.75 9.46 12.19
C VAL A 154 -24.79 9.66 11.08
N GLU A 155 -25.94 10.27 11.41
CA GLU A 155 -26.99 10.60 10.45
C GLU A 155 -26.52 11.62 9.39
N SER A 156 -25.82 12.68 9.81
CA SER A 156 -25.27 13.65 8.86
C SER A 156 -24.25 13.01 7.93
N ARG A 157 -23.35 12.17 8.46
CA ARG A 157 -22.39 11.42 7.64
C ARG A 157 -23.09 10.49 6.66
N LEU A 158 -24.13 9.77 7.07
CA LEU A 158 -24.93 8.92 6.17
C LEU A 158 -25.61 9.71 5.04
N THR A 159 -26.03 10.95 5.30
CA THR A 159 -26.60 11.84 4.27
C THR A 159 -25.56 12.47 3.36
N GLU A 160 -24.33 12.67 3.84
CA GLU A 160 -23.21 13.18 3.04
C GLU A 160 -22.62 12.10 2.11
N LEU A 161 -22.73 10.82 2.49
CA LEU A 161 -22.28 9.72 1.63
C LEU A 161 -23.14 9.63 0.35
N PRO A 162 -22.51 9.52 -0.84
CA PRO A 162 -23.22 9.32 -2.09
C PRO A 162 -24.04 8.03 -2.09
N GLU A 163 -25.03 7.96 -3.00
CA GLU A 163 -25.89 6.79 -3.16
C GLU A 163 -25.05 5.54 -3.49
N GLN A 164 -25.45 4.39 -2.95
CA GLN A 164 -24.69 3.16 -3.12
C GLN A 164 -24.85 2.64 -4.56
N LEU A 165 -23.77 2.69 -5.33
CA LEU A 165 -23.71 2.14 -6.67
C LEU A 165 -23.27 0.66 -6.65
N ASP A 166 -23.83 -0.13 -7.55
CA ASP A 166 -23.46 -1.55 -7.70
C ASP A 166 -22.24 -1.73 -8.62
N GLY A 167 -21.10 -2.11 -8.03
CA GLY A 167 -19.87 -2.44 -8.75
C GLY A 167 -19.84 -3.82 -9.43
N THR A 168 -20.95 -4.57 -9.43
CA THR A 168 -20.97 -5.97 -9.93
C THR A 168 -20.65 -6.09 -11.42
N ARG A 169 -21.19 -5.20 -12.26
CA ARG A 169 -20.86 -5.17 -13.69
C ARG A 169 -19.39 -4.86 -13.94
N LEU A 170 -18.81 -3.93 -13.16
CA LEU A 170 -17.40 -3.58 -13.27
C LEU A 170 -16.49 -4.75 -12.86
N ARG A 171 -16.83 -5.47 -11.77
CA ARG A 171 -16.13 -6.71 -11.39
C ARG A 171 -16.15 -7.75 -12.51
N GLN A 172 -17.29 -7.95 -13.16
CA GLN A 172 -17.42 -8.91 -14.27
C GLN A 172 -16.58 -8.48 -15.48
N ALA A 173 -16.62 -7.21 -15.86
CA ALA A 173 -15.82 -6.68 -16.97
C ALA A 173 -14.31 -6.77 -16.70
N LEU A 174 -13.86 -6.43 -15.48
CA LEU A 174 -12.45 -6.57 -15.08
C LEU A 174 -12.00 -8.04 -15.07
N ALA A 175 -12.83 -8.96 -14.58
CA ALA A 175 -12.53 -10.38 -14.60
C ALA A 175 -12.43 -10.94 -16.03
N ALA A 176 -13.32 -10.50 -16.93
CA ALA A 176 -13.28 -10.87 -18.34
C ALA A 176 -12.00 -10.37 -19.02
N ALA A 177 -11.63 -9.11 -18.81
CA ALA A 177 -10.42 -8.52 -19.39
C ALA A 177 -9.15 -9.24 -18.88
N ARG A 178 -9.06 -9.53 -17.58
CA ARG A 178 -7.91 -10.22 -16.97
C ARG A 178 -7.72 -11.66 -17.45
N LYS A 179 -8.80 -12.35 -17.87
CA LYS A 179 -8.73 -13.72 -18.37
C LYS A 179 -7.78 -13.87 -19.57
N PHE A 180 -7.57 -12.80 -20.33
CA PHE A 180 -6.71 -12.79 -21.50
C PHE A 180 -5.24 -12.44 -21.20
N GLY A 181 -4.91 -12.08 -19.96
CA GLY A 181 -3.56 -11.68 -19.56
C GLY A 181 -3.13 -10.34 -20.15
N ASP A 182 -1.83 -10.18 -20.40
CA ASP A 182 -1.24 -8.97 -20.97
C ASP A 182 -1.39 -8.95 -22.50
N LEU A 183 -2.56 -8.49 -22.98
CA LEU A 183 -2.82 -8.35 -24.42
C LEU A 183 -2.04 -7.18 -25.04
N ASP A 184 -1.90 -6.06 -24.33
CA ASP A 184 -1.20 -4.86 -24.82
C ASP A 184 0.29 -5.16 -25.07
N GLY A 185 0.96 -5.84 -24.14
CA GLY A 185 2.35 -6.27 -24.28
C GLY A 185 2.54 -7.31 -25.40
N GLN A 186 1.62 -8.27 -25.54
CA GLN A 186 1.64 -9.23 -26.65
C GLN A 186 1.50 -8.53 -28.01
N LEU A 187 0.60 -7.55 -28.12
CA LEU A 187 0.44 -6.76 -29.34
C LEU A 187 1.69 -5.94 -29.65
N ALA A 188 2.27 -5.27 -28.65
CA ALA A 188 3.49 -4.49 -28.80
C ALA A 188 4.67 -5.37 -29.25
N GLN A 189 4.81 -6.57 -28.69
CA GLN A 189 5.81 -7.55 -29.11
C GLN A 189 5.61 -7.95 -30.58
N LYS A 190 4.39 -8.33 -30.98
CA LYS A 190 4.08 -8.73 -32.35
C LYS A 190 4.28 -7.59 -33.35
N GLN A 191 3.94 -6.36 -32.98
CA GLN A 191 4.24 -5.18 -33.78
C GLN A 191 5.75 -4.94 -33.95
N GLY A 192 6.53 -5.13 -32.89
CA GLY A 192 7.99 -5.06 -32.95
C GLY A 192 8.58 -6.13 -33.88
N GLU A 193 8.12 -7.38 -33.75
CA GLU A 193 8.48 -8.49 -34.65
C GLU A 193 8.15 -8.16 -36.11
N LEU A 194 6.97 -7.61 -36.39
CA LEU A 194 6.56 -7.19 -37.73
C LEU A 194 7.46 -6.12 -38.33
N VAL A 195 7.79 -5.07 -37.57
CA VAL A 195 8.66 -3.99 -38.04
C VAL A 195 10.06 -4.52 -38.36
N ASN A 196 10.61 -5.36 -37.47
CA ASN A 196 11.93 -5.94 -37.66
C ASN A 196 11.99 -6.91 -38.85
N ASN A 197 10.99 -7.79 -38.98
CA ASN A 197 10.93 -8.77 -40.07
C ASN A 197 10.68 -8.10 -41.41
N ARG A 198 9.77 -7.12 -41.50
CA ARG A 198 9.56 -6.34 -42.73
C ARG A 198 10.84 -5.63 -43.17
N ALA A 199 11.57 -5.00 -42.24
CA ALA A 199 12.82 -4.33 -42.55
C ALA A 199 13.93 -5.31 -42.98
N ALA A 200 13.94 -6.53 -42.44
CA ALA A 200 14.88 -7.58 -42.86
C ALA A 200 14.53 -8.11 -44.26
N GLU A 201 13.25 -8.37 -44.53
CA GLU A 201 12.78 -8.87 -45.82
C GLU A 201 12.94 -7.86 -46.94
N GLU A 202 12.73 -6.56 -46.69
CA GLU A 202 12.99 -5.53 -47.69
C GLU A 202 14.49 -5.49 -48.09
N LYS A 203 15.40 -5.74 -47.14
CA LYS A 203 16.85 -5.84 -47.44
C LYS A 203 17.15 -7.10 -48.24
N GLU A 204 16.55 -8.23 -47.89
CA GLU A 204 16.74 -9.49 -48.62
C GLU A 204 16.13 -9.44 -50.02
N LEU A 205 14.99 -8.76 -50.21
CA LEU A 205 14.39 -8.49 -51.51
C LEU A 205 15.31 -7.65 -52.39
N LYS A 206 15.93 -6.59 -51.84
CA LYS A 206 16.95 -5.80 -52.55
C LYS A 206 18.19 -6.63 -52.91
N ARG A 207 18.53 -7.65 -52.10
CA ARG A 207 19.66 -8.57 -52.35
C ARG A 207 19.34 -9.70 -53.33
N LEU A 208 18.06 -9.99 -53.56
CA LEU A 208 17.63 -11.05 -54.50
C LEU A 208 18.20 -10.79 -55.90
N GLY A 209 18.21 -9.53 -56.33
CA GLY A 209 18.68 -9.12 -57.65
C GLY A 209 17.77 -9.64 -58.77
N LEU A 210 17.94 -9.11 -59.98
CA LEU A 210 17.11 -9.42 -61.17
C LEU A 210 15.60 -9.09 -61.03
N TRP A 211 15.14 -8.68 -59.85
CA TRP A 211 13.78 -8.28 -59.53
C TRP A 211 13.78 -6.92 -58.83
N ASN A 212 12.85 -6.04 -59.22
CA ASN A 212 12.71 -4.68 -58.67
C ASN A 212 11.29 -4.37 -58.16
N GLY A 213 10.39 -5.35 -58.17
CA GLY A 213 9.01 -5.20 -57.71
C GLY A 213 8.88 -5.38 -56.19
N THR A 214 7.63 -5.39 -55.72
CA THR A 214 7.31 -5.59 -54.30
C THR A 214 7.35 -7.08 -53.91
N LEU A 215 7.27 -7.35 -52.60
CA LEU A 215 7.20 -8.72 -52.09
C LEU A 215 5.90 -9.42 -52.51
N ASP A 216 4.77 -8.69 -52.52
CA ASP A 216 3.47 -9.23 -52.95
C ASP A 216 3.48 -9.59 -54.45
N GLU A 217 4.06 -8.74 -55.28
CA GLU A 217 4.25 -9.05 -56.70
C GLU A 217 5.17 -10.27 -56.90
N LEU A 218 6.19 -10.43 -56.04
CA LEU A 218 7.11 -11.57 -56.07
C LEU A 218 6.39 -12.91 -55.80
N GLU A 219 5.33 -12.92 -54.98
CA GLU A 219 4.51 -14.11 -54.72
C GLU A 219 3.63 -14.51 -55.89
N SER A 220 3.22 -13.52 -56.69
CA SER A 220 2.38 -13.75 -57.88
C SER A 220 3.16 -14.22 -59.11
N LEU A 221 4.50 -14.25 -59.03
CA LEU A 221 5.36 -14.69 -60.13
C LEU A 221 5.22 -16.19 -60.41
N ALA A 222 4.80 -16.51 -61.64
CA ALA A 222 4.84 -17.88 -62.16
C ALA A 222 6.27 -18.27 -62.60
N ALA A 223 7.18 -18.36 -61.63
CA ALA A 223 8.57 -18.71 -61.89
C ALA A 223 8.71 -20.17 -62.42
N PRO A 224 9.69 -20.45 -63.29
CA PRO A 224 9.93 -21.81 -63.77
C PRO A 224 10.29 -22.77 -62.63
N SER A 225 9.81 -24.01 -62.71
CA SER A 225 10.13 -25.03 -61.71
C SER A 225 11.62 -25.37 -61.70
N LEU A 226 12.14 -25.82 -60.55
CA LEU A 226 13.52 -26.30 -60.42
C LEU A 226 13.85 -27.46 -61.38
N GLU A 227 12.85 -28.28 -61.73
CA GLU A 227 12.99 -29.34 -62.73
C GLU A 227 13.21 -28.77 -64.13
N THR A 228 12.49 -27.70 -64.48
CA THR A 228 12.67 -27.00 -65.77
C THR A 228 14.06 -26.37 -65.84
N VAL A 229 14.54 -25.75 -64.76
CA VAL A 229 15.91 -25.22 -64.70
C VAL A 229 16.95 -26.32 -64.83
N ALA A 230 16.77 -27.47 -64.16
CA ALA A 230 17.68 -28.61 -64.28
C ALA A 230 17.73 -29.18 -65.71
N ARG A 231 16.58 -29.24 -66.39
CA ARG A 231 16.53 -29.64 -67.81
C ARG A 231 17.33 -28.70 -68.71
N PHE A 232 17.19 -27.39 -68.51
CA PHE A 232 18.00 -26.41 -69.26
C PHE A 232 19.48 -26.52 -68.91
N GLU A 233 19.84 -26.73 -67.63
CA GLU A 233 21.22 -26.96 -67.23
C GLU A 233 21.86 -28.13 -68.01
N GLU A 234 21.15 -29.27 -68.10
CA GLU A 234 21.61 -30.42 -68.88
C GLU A 234 21.72 -30.11 -70.40
N GLN A 235 20.75 -29.39 -70.96
CA GLN A 235 20.76 -28.98 -72.37
C GLN A 235 21.94 -28.06 -72.70
N PHE A 236 22.20 -27.05 -71.85
CA PHE A 236 23.36 -26.17 -71.98
C PHE A 236 24.66 -26.96 -71.86
N ASP A 237 24.81 -27.79 -70.81
CA ASP A 237 26.01 -28.59 -70.60
C ASP A 237 26.25 -29.57 -71.77
N ARG A 238 25.20 -30.12 -72.39
CA ARG A 238 25.29 -30.98 -73.57
C ARG A 238 25.70 -30.18 -74.82
N ALA A 239 25.06 -29.03 -75.07
CA ALA A 239 25.33 -28.20 -76.24
C ALA A 239 26.76 -27.62 -76.20
N ILE A 240 27.20 -27.14 -75.05
CA ILE A 240 28.57 -26.61 -74.84
C ILE A 240 29.60 -27.72 -75.05
N ARG A 241 29.44 -28.90 -74.43
CA ARG A 241 30.38 -30.03 -74.60
C ARG A 241 30.47 -30.49 -76.05
N ASN A 242 29.35 -30.55 -76.77
CA ASN A 242 29.34 -30.92 -78.18
C ASN A 242 30.05 -29.88 -79.04
N MET A 243 29.79 -28.59 -78.82
CA MET A 243 30.46 -27.49 -79.52
C MET A 243 31.97 -27.51 -79.28
N GLU A 244 32.41 -27.65 -78.02
CA GLU A 244 33.83 -27.71 -77.66
C GLU A 244 34.53 -28.90 -78.33
N LYS A 245 33.90 -30.09 -78.29
CA LYS A 245 34.43 -31.29 -78.94
C LYS A 245 34.57 -31.12 -80.46
N LEU A 246 33.53 -30.59 -81.12
CA LEU A 246 33.57 -30.37 -82.58
C LEU A 246 34.59 -29.30 -82.97
N ARG A 247 34.79 -28.29 -82.12
CA ARG A 247 35.80 -27.26 -82.32
C ARG A 247 37.22 -27.82 -82.21
N GLU A 248 37.46 -28.70 -81.26
CA GLU A 248 38.74 -29.42 -81.13
C GLU A 248 38.98 -30.35 -82.34
N GLU A 249 37.99 -31.16 -82.73
CA GLU A 249 38.05 -32.02 -83.92
C GLU A 249 38.35 -31.20 -85.20
N LEU A 250 37.70 -30.04 -85.37
CA LEU A 250 37.95 -29.16 -86.51
C LEU A 250 39.36 -28.58 -86.49
N ALA A 251 39.86 -28.13 -85.34
CA ALA A 251 41.20 -27.59 -85.21
C ALA A 251 42.29 -28.65 -85.55
N GLU A 252 42.06 -29.91 -85.18
CA GLU A 252 42.93 -31.03 -85.56
C GLU A 252 42.93 -31.26 -87.08
N LEU A 253 41.75 -31.24 -87.72
CA LEU A 253 41.60 -31.40 -89.17
C LEU A 253 42.28 -30.25 -89.95
N GLU A 254 42.10 -29.01 -89.51
CA GLU A 254 42.73 -27.83 -90.12
C GLU A 254 44.26 -27.85 -89.95
N THR A 255 44.75 -28.31 -88.80
CA THR A 255 46.18 -28.52 -88.58
C THR A 255 46.74 -29.59 -89.52
N ARG A 256 46.01 -30.70 -89.71
CA ARG A 256 46.40 -31.75 -90.66
C ARG A 256 46.39 -31.24 -92.10
N GLN A 257 45.39 -30.46 -92.52
CA GLN A 257 45.38 -29.84 -93.84
C GLN A 257 46.57 -28.91 -94.07
N THR A 258 46.91 -28.10 -93.07
CA THR A 258 48.05 -27.18 -93.16
C THR A 258 49.35 -27.95 -93.38
N LYS A 259 49.53 -29.09 -92.68
CA LYS A 259 50.69 -29.98 -92.89
C LYS A 259 50.70 -30.61 -94.29
N LEU A 260 49.55 -31.11 -94.76
CA LEU A 260 49.44 -31.68 -96.12
C LEU A 260 49.77 -30.65 -97.20
N ARG A 261 49.28 -29.41 -97.06
CA ARG A 261 49.62 -28.31 -97.99
C ARG A 261 51.10 -27.99 -97.97
N GLN A 262 51.73 -27.95 -96.80
CA GLN A 262 53.17 -27.75 -96.68
C GLN A 262 53.96 -28.89 -97.35
N GLU A 263 53.54 -30.15 -97.17
CA GLU A 263 54.17 -31.30 -97.84
C GLU A 263 54.03 -31.24 -99.37
N ILE A 264 52.86 -30.85 -99.88
CA ILE A 264 52.61 -30.66 -101.33
C ILE A 264 53.51 -29.53 -101.86
N GLU A 265 53.54 -28.38 -101.18
CA GLU A 265 54.35 -27.23 -101.60
C GLU A 265 55.85 -27.56 -101.61
N GLN A 266 56.34 -28.27 -100.57
CA GLN A 266 57.73 -28.73 -100.54
C GLN A 266 58.06 -29.65 -101.72
N LEU A 267 57.18 -30.60 -102.04
CA LEU A 267 57.38 -31.50 -103.18
C LEU A 267 57.39 -30.74 -104.51
N GLN A 268 56.51 -29.75 -104.69
CA GLN A 268 56.42 -28.94 -105.91
C GLN A 268 57.58 -27.93 -106.06
N GLN A 269 58.07 -27.33 -104.97
CA GLN A 269 59.16 -26.34 -105.02
C GLN A 269 60.53 -26.99 -105.26
N HIS A 270 60.79 -28.16 -104.67
CA HIS A 270 62.10 -28.80 -104.79
C HIS A 270 62.30 -29.51 -106.13
N GLN A 271 61.23 -30.00 -106.77
CA GLN A 271 61.25 -30.63 -108.08
C GLN A 271 59.90 -30.34 -108.76
N ALA A 272 59.89 -29.74 -109.96
CA ALA A 272 58.65 -29.49 -110.69
C ALA A 272 58.07 -30.81 -111.25
N VAL A 273 57.58 -31.69 -110.35
CA VAL A 273 57.07 -33.03 -110.65
C VAL A 273 55.87 -32.90 -111.60
N PRO A 274 55.92 -33.47 -112.82
CA PRO A 274 54.80 -33.38 -113.75
C PRO A 274 53.60 -34.19 -113.23
N THR A 275 52.40 -33.69 -113.48
CA THR A 275 51.14 -34.38 -113.20
C THR A 275 50.56 -35.01 -114.47
N GLU A 276 49.66 -35.98 -114.33
CA GLU A 276 48.93 -36.56 -115.47
C GLU A 276 48.15 -35.49 -116.25
N THR A 277 47.64 -34.47 -115.54
CA THR A 277 46.99 -33.28 -116.12
C THR A 277 47.95 -32.42 -116.96
N ASP A 278 49.22 -32.31 -116.58
CA ASP A 278 50.22 -31.58 -117.37
C ASP A 278 50.49 -32.31 -118.70
N LEU A 279 50.52 -33.64 -118.68
CA LEU A 279 50.66 -34.45 -119.89
C LEU A 279 49.43 -34.33 -120.79
N GLU A 280 48.23 -34.38 -120.21
CA GLU A 280 46.99 -34.23 -120.96
C GLU A 280 46.90 -32.84 -121.61
N THR A 281 47.28 -31.78 -120.88
CA THR A 281 47.34 -30.41 -121.41
C THR A 281 48.36 -30.28 -122.55
N ALA A 282 49.55 -30.88 -122.39
CA ALA A 282 50.55 -30.92 -123.45
C ALA A 282 50.06 -31.69 -124.69
N ARG A 283 49.36 -32.81 -124.49
CA ARG A 283 48.76 -33.61 -125.57
C ARG A 283 47.60 -32.89 -126.27
N GLN A 284 46.77 -32.17 -125.54
CA GLN A 284 45.68 -31.34 -126.10
C GLN A 284 46.24 -30.17 -126.91
N THR A 285 47.30 -29.53 -126.43
CA THR A 285 48.00 -28.47 -127.19
C THR A 285 48.54 -29.02 -128.51
N ARG A 286 49.21 -30.19 -128.46
CA ARG A 286 49.68 -30.92 -129.65
C ARG A 286 48.55 -31.28 -130.61
N GLU A 287 47.44 -31.80 -130.09
CA GLU A 287 46.28 -32.19 -130.90
C GLU A 287 45.60 -30.98 -131.55
N THR A 288 45.48 -29.87 -130.82
CA THR A 288 44.93 -28.61 -131.34
C THR A 288 45.79 -28.08 -132.48
N LEU A 289 47.12 -28.06 -132.31
CA LEU A 289 48.06 -27.67 -133.37
C LEU A 289 48.00 -28.60 -134.59
N TRP A 290 47.87 -29.92 -134.36
CA TRP A 290 47.70 -30.88 -135.46
C TRP A 290 46.40 -30.66 -136.24
N GLN A 291 45.29 -30.42 -135.54
CA GLN A 291 44.00 -30.15 -136.18
C GLN A 291 44.05 -28.89 -137.03
N LEU A 292 44.73 -27.84 -136.56
CA LEU A 292 44.97 -26.64 -137.34
C LEU A 292 45.82 -26.94 -138.59
N ILE A 293 46.98 -27.60 -138.45
CA ILE A 293 47.81 -28.01 -139.60
C ILE A 293 47.00 -28.84 -140.61
N ARG A 294 46.20 -29.78 -140.12
CA ARG A 294 45.35 -30.65 -140.97
C ARG A 294 44.28 -29.87 -141.72
N ARG A 295 43.63 -28.88 -141.10
CA ARG A 295 42.67 -27.99 -141.77
C ARG A 295 43.35 -27.14 -142.84
N ALA A 296 44.50 -26.53 -142.52
CA ALA A 296 45.30 -25.76 -143.48
C ALA A 296 45.71 -26.61 -144.69
N TRP A 297 46.15 -27.85 -144.45
CA TRP A 297 46.69 -28.72 -145.50
C TRP A 297 45.62 -29.39 -146.38
N LEU A 298 44.53 -29.89 -145.79
CA LEU A 298 43.51 -30.66 -146.51
C LEU A 298 42.35 -29.81 -147.03
N ALA A 299 41.95 -28.75 -146.32
CA ALA A 299 40.83 -27.89 -146.71
C ALA A 299 41.27 -26.60 -147.42
N GLY A 300 42.58 -26.30 -147.44
CA GLY A 300 43.12 -25.09 -148.05
C GLY A 300 42.73 -23.80 -147.33
N GLU A 301 42.28 -23.90 -146.07
CA GLU A 301 41.91 -22.76 -145.24
C GLU A 301 43.14 -21.94 -144.87
N ALA A 302 43.10 -20.63 -145.09
CA ALA A 302 44.12 -19.72 -144.59
C ALA A 302 43.95 -19.59 -143.08
N ILE A 303 44.90 -20.12 -142.31
CA ILE A 303 44.85 -20.07 -140.85
C ILE A 303 45.58 -18.82 -140.38
N ASP A 304 44.82 -17.88 -139.85
CA ASP A 304 45.37 -16.71 -139.16
C ASP A 304 45.80 -17.13 -137.75
N ALA A 305 47.11 -17.10 -137.50
CA ALA A 305 47.70 -17.52 -136.23
C ALA A 305 47.22 -16.67 -135.03
N GLU A 306 46.76 -15.45 -135.27
CA GLU A 306 46.26 -14.52 -134.24
C GLU A 306 44.82 -14.83 -133.80
N GLN A 307 44.03 -15.58 -134.58
CA GLN A 307 42.63 -15.90 -134.24
C GLN A 307 42.46 -17.15 -133.36
N HIS A 308 43.50 -17.97 -133.22
CA HIS A 308 43.42 -19.29 -132.57
C HIS A 308 44.15 -19.40 -131.22
N ASP A 309 44.52 -18.28 -130.61
CA ASP A 309 45.10 -18.20 -129.25
C ASP A 309 46.25 -19.21 -129.05
N LEU A 310 47.14 -19.28 -130.06
CA LEU A 310 48.22 -20.26 -130.11
C LEU A 310 49.29 -19.95 -129.05
N PRO A 311 49.90 -20.96 -128.42
CA PRO A 311 50.97 -20.74 -127.44
C PRO A 311 52.13 -19.96 -128.08
N GLN A 312 52.53 -18.84 -127.45
CA GLN A 312 53.61 -17.94 -127.91
C GLN A 312 54.97 -18.62 -128.15
N SER A 313 55.13 -19.86 -127.66
CA SER A 313 56.29 -20.72 -127.91
C SER A 313 56.40 -21.20 -129.36
N SER A 314 55.35 -21.01 -130.16
CA SER A 314 55.33 -21.28 -131.60
C SER A 314 55.75 -19.99 -132.31
N GLY A 315 57.01 -19.92 -132.76
CA GLY A 315 57.52 -18.76 -133.49
C GLY A 315 56.55 -18.35 -134.58
N GLY A 316 56.04 -17.13 -134.48
CA GLY A 316 54.98 -16.60 -135.34
C GLY A 316 55.23 -16.94 -136.79
N THR A 317 54.19 -17.45 -137.44
CA THR A 317 54.07 -17.92 -138.84
C THR A 317 54.40 -19.39 -139.14
N ASP A 318 55.00 -20.17 -138.24
CA ASP A 318 55.25 -21.61 -138.50
C ASP A 318 54.48 -22.56 -137.56
N LEU A 319 53.29 -22.97 -137.99
CA LEU A 319 52.47 -23.98 -137.30
C LEU A 319 53.21 -25.32 -137.17
N ALA A 320 54.08 -25.68 -138.12
CA ALA A 320 54.82 -26.94 -138.08
C ALA A 320 55.85 -26.93 -136.95
N ALA A 321 56.63 -25.86 -136.80
CA ALA A 321 57.57 -25.70 -135.70
C ALA A 321 56.87 -25.69 -134.32
N GLY A 322 55.70 -25.04 -134.23
CA GLY A 322 54.86 -25.08 -133.02
C GLY A 322 54.41 -26.50 -132.67
N TYR A 323 53.95 -27.26 -133.67
CA TYR A 323 53.57 -28.66 -133.49
C TYR A 323 54.74 -29.53 -133.07
N GLU A 324 55.91 -29.44 -133.72
CA GLU A 324 57.11 -30.18 -133.35
C GLU A 324 57.55 -29.90 -131.90
N SER A 325 57.51 -28.63 -131.48
CA SER A 325 57.79 -28.23 -130.10
C SER A 325 56.77 -28.81 -129.12
N SER A 326 55.48 -28.82 -129.47
CA SER A 326 54.43 -29.43 -128.64
C SER A 326 54.55 -30.95 -128.52
N VAL A 327 55.03 -31.64 -129.58
CA VAL A 327 55.35 -33.08 -129.55
C VAL A 327 56.50 -33.32 -128.60
N ALA A 328 57.62 -32.60 -128.76
CA ALA A 328 58.77 -32.72 -127.88
C ALA A 328 58.40 -32.42 -126.41
N LYS A 329 57.51 -31.46 -126.18
CA LYS A 329 57.03 -31.14 -124.83
C LYS A 329 56.15 -32.25 -124.25
N ALA A 330 55.24 -32.83 -125.03
CA ALA A 330 54.41 -33.95 -124.58
C ALA A 330 55.27 -35.20 -124.27
N ASP A 331 56.29 -35.47 -125.10
CA ASP A 331 57.24 -36.57 -124.88
C ASP A 331 58.10 -36.32 -123.64
N GLU A 332 58.61 -35.10 -123.44
CA GLU A 332 59.36 -34.72 -122.25
C GLU A 332 58.53 -34.93 -120.97
N VAL A 333 57.27 -34.48 -120.97
CA VAL A 333 56.37 -34.68 -119.82
C VAL A 333 56.08 -36.16 -119.60
N ALA A 334 55.87 -36.95 -120.65
CA ALA A 334 55.65 -38.40 -120.55
C ALA A 334 56.87 -39.16 -120.01
N ASP A 335 58.07 -38.82 -120.49
CA ASP A 335 59.33 -39.40 -120.03
C ASP A 335 59.61 -39.04 -118.57
N ARG A 336 59.35 -37.79 -118.18
CA ARG A 336 59.48 -37.33 -116.80
C ARG A 336 58.49 -38.01 -115.87
N LEU A 337 57.22 -38.15 -116.26
CA LEU A 337 56.22 -38.93 -115.51
C LEU A 337 56.69 -40.37 -115.24
N ARG A 338 57.37 -41.01 -116.21
CA ARG A 338 57.93 -42.35 -116.03
C ARG A 338 59.16 -42.38 -115.11
N ARG A 339 60.09 -41.43 -115.26
CA ARG A 339 61.32 -41.35 -114.45
C ARG A 339 61.03 -40.99 -112.99
N GLU A 340 60.07 -40.11 -112.78
CA GLU A 340 59.69 -39.55 -111.47
C GLU A 340 58.46 -40.27 -110.86
N ALA A 341 58.07 -41.46 -111.38
CA ALA A 341 56.80 -42.12 -111.08
C ALA A 341 56.44 -42.25 -109.58
N ARG A 342 57.42 -42.51 -108.70
CA ARG A 342 57.16 -42.58 -107.24
C ARG A 342 56.79 -41.23 -106.62
N GLN A 343 57.35 -40.15 -107.14
CA GLN A 343 57.04 -38.79 -106.68
C GLN A 343 55.72 -38.31 -107.26
N VAL A 344 55.41 -38.68 -108.51
CA VAL A 344 54.10 -38.47 -109.14
C VAL A 344 53.01 -39.20 -108.34
N GLU A 345 53.24 -40.46 -107.97
CA GLU A 345 52.32 -41.23 -107.13
C GLU A 345 52.14 -40.60 -105.74
N ARG A 346 53.25 -40.17 -105.09
CA ARG A 346 53.18 -39.50 -103.78
C ARG A 346 52.46 -38.16 -103.85
N LEU A 347 52.68 -37.37 -104.90
CA LEU A 347 51.98 -36.10 -105.12
C LEU A 347 50.49 -36.34 -105.38
N ALA A 348 50.14 -37.34 -106.20
CA ALA A 348 48.74 -37.71 -106.45
C ALA A 348 48.03 -38.18 -105.16
N GLN A 349 48.72 -38.96 -104.31
CA GLN A 349 48.20 -39.36 -103.00
C GLN A 349 47.99 -38.14 -102.09
N LEU A 350 48.98 -37.25 -101.97
CA LEU A 350 48.87 -36.05 -101.12
C LEU A 350 47.79 -35.09 -101.61
N LEU A 351 47.62 -34.91 -102.93
CA LEU A 351 46.53 -34.11 -103.50
C LEU A 351 45.16 -34.75 -103.21
N THR A 352 45.07 -36.08 -103.25
CA THR A 352 43.85 -36.79 -102.88
C THR A 352 43.56 -36.64 -101.38
N ASP A 353 44.57 -36.78 -100.53
CA ASP A 353 44.46 -36.62 -99.08
C ASP A 353 44.12 -35.17 -98.70
N GLU A 354 44.64 -34.18 -99.43
CA GLU A 354 44.28 -32.76 -99.25
C GLU A 354 42.82 -32.52 -99.63
N GLN A 355 42.36 -33.04 -100.77
CA GLN A 355 40.95 -32.95 -101.18
C GLN A 355 40.02 -33.64 -100.18
N GLN A 356 40.36 -34.85 -99.71
CA GLN A 356 39.58 -35.54 -98.69
C GLN A 356 39.59 -34.79 -97.35
N GLY A 357 40.75 -34.26 -96.95
CA GLY A 357 40.89 -33.42 -95.77
C GLY A 357 40.05 -32.14 -95.88
N ALA A 358 40.02 -31.50 -97.05
CA ALA A 358 39.20 -30.32 -97.37
C ALA A 358 37.71 -30.62 -97.12
N LEU A 359 37.20 -31.71 -97.71
CA LEU A 359 35.82 -32.15 -97.52
C LEU A 359 35.51 -32.47 -96.05
N GLN A 360 36.44 -33.11 -95.34
CA GLN A 360 36.27 -33.42 -93.91
C GLN A 360 36.22 -32.16 -93.03
N ALA A 361 37.05 -31.14 -93.31
CA ALA A 361 36.99 -29.89 -92.56
C ALA A 361 35.79 -29.03 -92.94
N ASP A 362 35.32 -29.05 -94.19
CA ASP A 362 34.07 -28.41 -94.58
C ASP A 362 32.88 -29.04 -93.84
N ALA A 363 32.82 -30.38 -93.80
CA ALA A 363 31.82 -31.11 -93.02
C ALA A 363 31.97 -30.87 -91.50
N GLY A 364 33.19 -30.70 -91.00
CA GLY A 364 33.48 -30.30 -89.62
C GLY A 364 32.95 -28.89 -89.31
N ARG A 365 33.19 -27.92 -90.20
CA ARG A 365 32.68 -26.55 -90.10
C ARG A 365 31.16 -26.48 -90.12
N GLN A 366 30.50 -27.27 -90.97
CA GLN A 366 29.04 -27.38 -90.99
C GLN A 366 28.51 -27.94 -89.66
N ARG A 367 29.08 -29.04 -89.16
CA ARG A 367 28.68 -29.62 -87.86
C ARG A 367 28.91 -28.65 -86.69
N LEU A 368 30.01 -27.90 -86.69
CA LEU A 368 30.25 -26.87 -85.67
C LEU A 368 29.22 -25.75 -85.76
N ALA A 369 28.91 -25.26 -86.95
CA ALA A 369 27.88 -24.23 -87.15
C ALA A 369 26.48 -24.70 -86.73
N GLU A 370 26.12 -25.97 -86.99
CA GLU A 370 24.88 -26.59 -86.48
C GLU A 370 24.87 -26.66 -84.95
N SER A 371 25.99 -27.03 -84.31
CA SER A 371 26.11 -27.06 -82.86
C SER A 371 26.05 -25.67 -82.22
N ASP A 372 26.64 -24.66 -82.87
CA ASP A 372 26.55 -23.25 -82.45
C ASP A 372 25.10 -22.74 -82.56
N ALA A 373 24.41 -23.08 -83.65
CA ALA A 373 23.00 -22.76 -83.84
C ALA A 373 22.11 -23.42 -82.78
N GLU A 374 22.39 -24.67 -82.40
CA GLU A 374 21.68 -25.36 -81.33
C GLU A 374 21.90 -24.70 -79.96
N LEU A 375 23.15 -24.32 -79.63
CA LEU A 375 23.43 -23.57 -78.41
C LEU A 375 22.70 -22.22 -78.39
N ALA A 376 22.67 -21.51 -79.51
CA ALA A 376 21.92 -20.26 -79.66
C ALA A 376 20.41 -20.47 -79.50
N ARG A 377 19.85 -21.57 -80.01
CA ARG A 377 18.44 -21.95 -79.85
C ARG A 377 18.10 -22.21 -78.39
N VAL A 378 18.87 -23.05 -77.70
CA VAL A 378 18.67 -23.35 -76.27
C VAL A 378 18.75 -22.06 -75.43
N LYS A 379 19.68 -21.16 -75.76
CA LYS A 379 19.79 -19.86 -75.11
C LYS A 379 18.56 -18.97 -75.34
N SER A 380 18.05 -18.92 -76.56
CA SER A 380 16.86 -18.12 -76.89
C SER A 380 15.60 -18.67 -76.21
N GLU A 381 15.44 -19.99 -76.15
CA GLU A 381 14.32 -20.63 -75.44
C GLU A 381 14.37 -20.34 -73.94
N TRP A 382 15.56 -20.39 -73.35
CA TRP A 382 15.79 -20.01 -71.97
C TRP A 382 15.44 -18.54 -71.71
N GLU A 383 15.95 -17.61 -72.51
CA GLU A 383 15.64 -16.17 -72.38
C GLU A 383 14.14 -15.88 -72.55
N THR A 384 13.46 -16.56 -73.47
CA THR A 384 12.01 -16.39 -73.72
C THR A 384 11.18 -16.81 -72.52
N MET A 385 11.55 -17.92 -71.85
CA MET A 385 10.83 -18.42 -70.68
C MET A 385 10.81 -17.41 -69.52
N TRP A 386 11.92 -16.71 -69.29
CA TRP A 386 12.03 -15.69 -68.24
C TRP A 386 11.57 -14.30 -68.70
N GLY A 387 11.55 -14.05 -70.01
CA GLY A 387 11.08 -12.79 -70.59
C GLY A 387 9.64 -12.46 -70.21
N ALA A 388 8.76 -13.46 -70.10
CA ALA A 388 7.39 -13.28 -69.62
C ALA A 388 7.30 -12.74 -68.18
N LEU A 389 8.36 -12.93 -67.38
CA LEU A 389 8.47 -12.46 -66.00
C LEU A 389 9.22 -11.12 -65.88
N GLY A 390 9.63 -10.53 -67.01
CA GLY A 390 10.45 -9.31 -67.02
C GLY A 390 11.88 -9.51 -66.50
N ILE A 391 12.32 -10.75 -66.35
CA ILE A 391 13.64 -11.12 -65.83
C ILE A 391 14.53 -11.50 -66.99
N LYS A 392 15.72 -10.90 -67.07
CA LYS A 392 16.78 -11.38 -67.96
C LYS A 392 17.54 -12.50 -67.23
N PRO A 393 17.41 -13.77 -67.64
CA PRO A 393 17.97 -14.86 -66.86
C PRO A 393 19.49 -14.93 -67.03
N GLN A 394 20.16 -15.38 -65.98
CA GLN A 394 21.57 -15.75 -66.02
C GLN A 394 21.71 -17.24 -66.41
N SER A 395 22.84 -17.89 -66.09
CA SER A 395 22.97 -19.33 -66.35
C SER A 395 21.92 -20.14 -65.56
N PRO A 396 21.50 -21.33 -66.04
CA PRO A 396 20.60 -22.19 -65.28
C PRO A 396 21.05 -22.44 -63.82
N ARG A 397 22.36 -22.58 -63.58
CA ARG A 397 22.95 -22.75 -62.23
C ARG A 397 22.74 -21.54 -61.32
N GLU A 398 22.94 -20.34 -61.84
CA GLU A 398 22.70 -19.09 -61.10
C GLU A 398 21.20 -18.91 -60.84
N MET A 399 20.35 -19.19 -61.84
CA MET A 399 18.91 -19.09 -61.68
C MET A 399 18.34 -20.13 -60.70
N ARG A 400 18.94 -21.32 -60.58
CA ARG A 400 18.61 -22.28 -59.52
C ARG A 400 18.86 -21.68 -58.13
N THR A 401 19.99 -21.02 -57.94
CA THR A 401 20.34 -20.35 -56.67
C THR A 401 19.40 -19.18 -56.41
N TRP A 402 19.04 -18.43 -57.45
CA TRP A 402 18.05 -17.35 -57.38
C TRP A 402 16.67 -17.88 -56.95
N LEU A 403 16.19 -18.98 -57.53
CA LEU A 403 14.92 -19.62 -57.17
C LEU A 403 14.89 -20.09 -55.71
N ALA A 404 16.00 -20.63 -55.19
CA ALA A 404 16.07 -21.01 -53.77
C ALA A 404 15.95 -19.79 -52.83
N ARG A 405 16.51 -18.63 -53.21
CA ARG A 405 16.35 -17.38 -52.45
C ARG A 405 14.94 -16.82 -52.58
N HIS A 406 14.35 -16.90 -53.77
CA HIS A 406 12.95 -16.55 -54.02
C HIS A 406 12.01 -17.37 -53.13
N GLU A 407 12.13 -18.69 -53.10
CA GLU A 407 11.33 -19.57 -52.24
C GLU A 407 11.53 -19.25 -50.75
N SER A 408 12.77 -18.99 -50.32
CA SER A 408 13.03 -18.55 -48.95
C SER A 408 12.36 -17.21 -48.61
N LEU A 409 12.27 -16.27 -49.55
CA LEU A 409 11.55 -15.01 -49.37
C LEU A 409 10.04 -15.23 -49.30
N LEU A 410 9.46 -16.14 -50.11
CA LEU A 410 8.04 -16.48 -50.04
C LEU A 410 7.64 -17.05 -48.68
N LEU A 411 8.46 -17.95 -48.12
CA LEU A 411 8.22 -18.50 -46.78
C LEU A 411 8.22 -17.42 -45.69
N LYS A 412 9.12 -16.43 -45.81
CA LYS A 412 9.20 -15.28 -44.89
C LYS A 412 8.00 -14.34 -45.06
N ALA A 413 7.61 -14.05 -46.29
CA ALA A 413 6.41 -13.26 -46.62
C ALA A 413 5.13 -13.89 -46.04
N ALA A 414 4.99 -15.22 -46.15
CA ALA A 414 3.89 -15.95 -45.53
C ALA A 414 3.92 -15.85 -43.99
N ALA A 415 5.10 -15.92 -43.38
CA ALA A 415 5.25 -15.72 -41.93
C ALA A 415 4.90 -14.29 -41.49
N LEU A 416 5.25 -13.27 -42.28
CA LEU A 416 4.81 -11.88 -42.04
C LEU A 416 3.29 -11.77 -42.06
N ARG A 417 2.61 -12.32 -43.07
CA ARG A 417 1.15 -12.32 -43.12
C ARG A 417 0.52 -13.01 -41.91
N GLY A 418 1.11 -14.11 -41.44
CA GLY A 418 0.72 -14.77 -40.19
C GLY A 418 0.83 -13.84 -38.99
N LEU A 419 1.98 -13.15 -38.83
CA LEU A 419 2.19 -12.18 -37.76
C LEU A 419 1.25 -10.97 -37.86
N GLU A 420 0.93 -10.50 -39.07
CA GLU A 420 -0.02 -9.41 -39.31
C GLU A 420 -1.42 -9.80 -38.88
N HIS A 421 -1.84 -11.03 -39.22
CA HIS A 421 -3.11 -11.58 -38.82
C HIS A 421 -3.20 -11.74 -37.29
N ASP A 422 -2.18 -12.30 -36.65
CA ASP A 422 -2.12 -12.44 -35.19
C ASP A 422 -2.19 -11.08 -34.48
N ALA A 423 -1.46 -10.07 -34.99
CA ALA A 423 -1.51 -8.71 -34.46
C ALA A 423 -2.90 -8.07 -34.65
N ALA A 424 -3.58 -8.33 -35.78
CA ALA A 424 -4.94 -7.85 -36.01
C ALA A 424 -5.94 -8.50 -35.03
N GLN A 425 -5.85 -9.81 -34.80
CA GLN A 425 -6.68 -10.52 -33.83
C GLN A 425 -6.47 -10.00 -32.40
N LEU A 426 -5.23 -9.71 -32.02
CA LEU A 426 -4.92 -9.12 -30.71
C LEU A 426 -5.53 -7.72 -30.57
N ARG A 427 -5.43 -6.87 -31.60
CA ARG A 427 -6.09 -5.54 -31.61
C ARG A 427 -7.59 -5.64 -31.43
N GLU A 428 -8.25 -6.53 -32.17
CA GLU A 428 -9.70 -6.71 -32.07
C GLU A 428 -10.10 -7.15 -30.65
N LYS A 429 -9.38 -8.12 -30.08
CA LYS A 429 -9.62 -8.55 -28.68
C LYS A 429 -9.44 -7.41 -27.69
N ILE A 430 -8.39 -6.59 -27.85
CA ILE A 430 -8.14 -5.42 -27.01
C ILE A 430 -9.31 -4.43 -27.12
N GLU A 431 -9.71 -4.05 -28.33
CA GLU A 431 -10.78 -3.07 -28.52
C GLU A 431 -12.13 -3.54 -27.95
N VAL A 432 -12.46 -4.83 -28.07
CA VAL A 432 -13.67 -5.39 -27.45
C VAL A 432 -13.65 -5.22 -25.93
N GLN A 433 -12.52 -5.55 -25.28
CA GLN A 433 -12.41 -5.42 -23.81
C GLN A 433 -12.36 -3.95 -23.37
N ARG A 434 -11.64 -3.11 -24.12
CA ARG A 434 -11.57 -1.66 -23.87
C ARG A 434 -12.96 -1.04 -23.95
N HIS A 435 -13.73 -1.36 -24.98
CA HIS A 435 -15.09 -0.87 -25.15
C HIS A 435 -15.99 -1.32 -23.99
N ALA A 436 -15.97 -2.61 -23.64
CA ALA A 436 -16.76 -3.13 -22.53
C ALA A 436 -16.45 -2.44 -21.18
N LEU A 437 -15.16 -2.25 -20.85
CA LEU A 437 -14.75 -1.55 -19.64
C LEU A 437 -15.12 -0.07 -19.67
N ALA A 438 -14.86 0.61 -20.79
CA ALA A 438 -15.17 2.03 -20.97
C ALA A 438 -16.67 2.31 -20.80
N THR A 439 -17.54 1.47 -21.35
CA THR A 439 -18.99 1.60 -21.21
C THR A 439 -19.41 1.49 -19.74
N VAL A 440 -18.95 0.47 -19.02
CA VAL A 440 -19.32 0.28 -17.60
C VAL A 440 -18.79 1.42 -16.73
N LEU A 441 -17.55 1.89 -16.98
CA LEU A 441 -16.98 3.03 -16.28
C LEU A 441 -17.74 4.32 -16.55
N SER A 442 -18.18 4.54 -17.79
CA SER A 442 -18.99 5.70 -18.16
C SER A 442 -20.38 5.67 -17.52
N GLU A 443 -21.02 4.49 -17.43
CA GLU A 443 -22.30 4.32 -16.74
C GLU A 443 -22.18 4.65 -15.25
N LEU A 444 -21.13 4.17 -14.58
CA LEU A 444 -20.87 4.45 -13.16
C LEU A 444 -20.51 5.93 -12.92
N ALA A 445 -19.72 6.53 -13.81
CA ALA A 445 -19.40 7.96 -13.73
C ALA A 445 -20.66 8.82 -13.82
N ALA A 446 -21.55 8.53 -14.78
CA ALA A 446 -22.83 9.22 -14.94
C ALA A 446 -23.74 9.07 -13.70
N ALA A 447 -23.76 7.88 -13.08
CA ALA A 447 -24.58 7.61 -11.90
C ALA A 447 -24.04 8.25 -10.61
N SER A 448 -22.72 8.38 -10.48
CA SER A 448 -22.07 8.92 -9.28
C SER A 448 -22.08 10.45 -9.17
N GLY A 449 -22.38 11.17 -10.27
CA GLY A 449 -22.30 12.64 -10.32
C GLY A 449 -20.91 13.22 -10.02
N SER A 450 -19.90 12.35 -9.89
CA SER A 450 -18.54 12.68 -9.45
C SER A 450 -17.58 12.78 -10.63
N GLU A 451 -16.56 13.61 -10.45
CA GLU A 451 -15.31 13.66 -11.24
C GLU A 451 -14.48 12.35 -11.14
N LEU A 452 -15.12 11.18 -11.06
CA LEU A 452 -14.54 9.89 -11.42
C LEU A 452 -14.27 9.95 -12.93
N THR A 453 -13.20 10.65 -13.25
CA THR A 453 -12.87 11.26 -14.54
C THR A 453 -12.40 10.17 -15.49
N TYR A 454 -13.34 9.36 -15.96
CA TYR A 454 -13.14 8.65 -17.22
C TYR A 454 -13.23 9.68 -18.35
N ASN A 455 -12.09 10.29 -18.68
CA ASN A 455 -12.01 11.14 -19.86
C ASN A 455 -11.88 10.26 -21.10
N ALA A 456 -13.02 9.96 -21.74
CA ALA A 456 -13.09 9.21 -22.99
C ALA A 456 -12.26 9.85 -24.14
N SER A 457 -11.77 11.08 -23.98
CA SER A 457 -10.96 11.78 -24.98
C SER A 457 -9.49 11.34 -25.02
N GLN A 458 -8.99 10.61 -24.02
CA GLN A 458 -7.62 10.06 -24.06
C GLN A 458 -7.66 8.54 -24.28
N PRO A 459 -7.03 8.01 -25.35
CA PRO A 459 -6.96 6.58 -25.57
C PRO A 459 -6.04 5.93 -24.52
N MET A 460 -6.65 5.33 -23.49
CA MET A 460 -5.94 4.53 -22.49
C MET A 460 -5.74 3.09 -22.99
N SER A 461 -4.60 2.47 -22.71
CA SER A 461 -4.39 1.04 -22.96
C SER A 461 -5.39 0.19 -22.15
N LEU A 462 -5.54 -1.10 -22.52
CA LEU A 462 -6.41 -1.99 -21.75
C LEU A 462 -5.90 -2.14 -20.31
N GLU A 463 -4.59 -2.23 -20.11
CA GLU A 463 -3.97 -2.25 -18.77
C GLU A 463 -4.33 -1.00 -17.95
N GLN A 464 -4.26 0.18 -18.55
CA GLN A 464 -4.63 1.45 -17.89
C GLN A 464 -6.11 1.48 -17.51
N LEU A 465 -6.99 0.95 -18.35
CA LEU A 465 -8.43 0.84 -18.05
C LEU A 465 -8.70 -0.16 -16.92
N ILE A 466 -7.99 -1.28 -16.87
CA ILE A 466 -8.09 -2.25 -15.78
C ILE A 466 -7.69 -1.59 -14.45
N ASN A 467 -6.55 -0.91 -14.43
CA ASN A 467 -6.06 -0.20 -13.24
C ASN A 467 -7.03 0.90 -12.78
N HIS A 468 -7.60 1.66 -13.73
CA HIS A 468 -8.61 2.66 -13.41
C HIS A 468 -9.87 2.00 -12.84
N GLY A 469 -10.34 0.90 -13.45
CA GLY A 469 -11.49 0.15 -12.94
C GLY A 469 -11.27 -0.41 -11.54
N ASP A 470 -10.04 -0.83 -11.19
CA ASP A 470 -9.72 -1.24 -9.82
C ASP A 470 -9.81 -0.10 -8.81
N ILE A 471 -9.36 1.10 -9.18
CA ILE A 471 -9.47 2.29 -8.32
C ILE A 471 -10.93 2.63 -8.06
N VAL A 472 -11.75 2.63 -9.12
CA VAL A 472 -13.20 2.88 -9.01
C VAL A 472 -13.86 1.80 -8.14
N LEU A 473 -13.53 0.52 -8.37
CA LEU A 473 -14.11 -0.57 -7.60
C LEU A 473 -13.75 -0.49 -6.11
N ARG A 474 -12.50 -0.16 -5.78
CA ARG A 474 -12.07 0.06 -4.38
C ARG A 474 -12.85 1.19 -3.74
N SER A 475 -13.02 2.32 -4.44
CA SER A 475 -13.81 3.45 -3.94
C SER A 475 -15.27 3.07 -3.67
N LEU A 476 -15.88 2.24 -4.53
CA LEU A 476 -17.23 1.73 -4.32
C LEU A 476 -17.32 0.79 -3.12
N ASP A 477 -16.36 -0.13 -2.97
CA ASP A 477 -16.33 -1.09 -1.87
C ASP A 477 -16.07 -0.39 -0.52
N ASP A 478 -15.16 0.59 -0.48
CA ASP A 478 -14.86 1.42 0.70
C ASP A 478 -16.09 2.24 1.12
N GLY A 479 -16.76 2.90 0.17
CA GLY A 479 -18.00 3.64 0.44
C GLY A 479 -19.13 2.74 0.94
N ALA A 480 -19.29 1.54 0.37
CA ALA A 480 -20.27 0.56 0.82
C ALA A 480 -19.93 -0.03 2.20
N GLN A 481 -18.65 -0.14 2.54
CA GLN A 481 -18.20 -0.55 3.88
C GLN A 481 -18.46 0.55 4.91
N GLU A 482 -18.12 1.81 4.60
CA GLU A 482 -18.38 2.95 5.48
C GLU A 482 -19.88 3.11 5.76
N ARG A 483 -20.73 3.06 4.73
CA ARG A 483 -22.19 3.11 4.90
C ARG A 483 -22.69 1.99 5.82
N ARG A 484 -22.27 0.73 5.59
CA ARG A 484 -22.64 -0.41 6.45
C ARG A 484 -22.17 -0.25 7.90
N GLN A 485 -21.00 0.35 8.12
CA GLN A 485 -20.50 0.63 9.46
C GLN A 485 -21.34 1.70 10.16
N LEU A 486 -21.62 2.81 9.47
CA LEU A 486 -22.47 3.88 9.98
C LEU A 486 -23.90 3.41 10.25
N GLU A 487 -24.50 2.58 9.40
CA GLU A 487 -25.83 1.99 9.64
C GLU A 487 -25.87 1.09 10.89
N ARG A 488 -24.80 0.33 11.15
CA ARG A 488 -24.67 -0.47 12.38
C ARG A 488 -24.51 0.44 13.61
N ASP A 489 -23.68 1.47 13.50
CA ASP A 489 -23.48 2.45 14.57
C ASP A 489 -24.76 3.22 14.86
N GLN A 490 -25.54 3.59 13.83
CA GLN A 490 -26.86 4.21 13.97
C GLN A 490 -27.81 3.31 14.76
N LYS A 491 -27.95 2.04 14.36
CA LYS A 491 -28.81 1.06 15.08
C LYS A 491 -28.39 0.88 16.53
N ARG A 492 -27.08 0.78 16.80
CA ARG A 492 -26.54 0.67 18.16
C ARG A 492 -26.87 1.93 18.97
N LEU A 493 -26.57 3.11 18.43
CA LEU A 493 -26.81 4.39 19.10
C LEU A 493 -28.30 4.66 19.34
N CYS A 494 -29.20 4.26 18.43
CA CYS A 494 -30.65 4.34 18.66
C CYS A 494 -31.08 3.49 19.87
N THR A 495 -30.57 2.26 19.98
CA THR A 495 -30.90 1.35 21.09
C THR A 495 -30.33 1.87 22.43
N GLU A 496 -29.08 2.36 22.40
CA GLU A 496 -28.44 2.98 23.57
C GLU A 496 -29.18 4.27 23.98
N LEU A 497 -29.63 5.07 23.03
CA LEU A 497 -30.38 6.30 23.28
C LEU A 497 -31.76 6.01 23.89
N GLU A 498 -32.46 4.99 23.41
CA GLU A 498 -33.73 4.55 24.00
C GLU A 498 -33.54 4.18 25.47
N THR A 499 -32.53 3.35 25.76
CA THR A 499 -32.18 2.96 27.14
C THR A 499 -31.83 4.17 28.01
N ALA A 500 -30.99 5.08 27.51
CA ALA A 500 -30.59 6.28 28.24
C ALA A 500 -31.76 7.27 28.44
N SER A 501 -32.70 7.34 27.51
CA SER A 501 -33.91 8.15 27.64
C SER A 501 -34.86 7.58 28.69
N ASP A 502 -35.03 6.26 28.74
CA ASP A 502 -35.78 5.57 29.79
C ASP A 502 -35.15 5.78 31.18
N GLU A 503 -33.83 5.68 31.30
CA GLU A 503 -33.09 5.98 32.53
C GLU A 503 -33.26 7.44 32.97
N ALA A 504 -33.20 8.39 32.01
CA ALA A 504 -33.41 9.80 32.29
C ALA A 504 -34.86 10.09 32.71
N ALA A 505 -35.85 9.42 32.11
CA ALA A 505 -37.25 9.51 32.50
C ALA A 505 -37.48 8.96 33.91
N LEU A 506 -36.90 7.80 34.22
CA LEU A 506 -36.97 7.19 35.56
C LEU A 506 -36.31 8.08 36.62
N ALA A 507 -35.12 8.62 36.35
CA ALA A 507 -34.44 9.51 37.27
C ALA A 507 -35.21 10.80 37.54
N ARG A 508 -35.88 11.37 36.51
CA ARG A 508 -36.80 12.51 36.68
C ARG A 508 -38.00 12.13 37.56
N GLN A 509 -38.61 10.98 37.33
CA GLN A 509 -39.73 10.51 38.14
C GLN A 509 -39.32 10.29 39.61
N GLN A 510 -38.15 9.70 39.86
CA GLN A 510 -37.62 9.53 41.21
C GLN A 510 -37.34 10.87 41.89
N MET A 511 -36.85 11.86 41.14
CA MET A 511 -36.68 13.23 41.61
C MET A 511 -37.99 13.92 41.99
N ASP A 512 -39.03 13.76 41.18
CA ASP A 512 -40.34 14.33 41.48
C ASP A 512 -40.99 13.65 42.69
N ASN A 513 -40.85 12.32 42.83
CA ASN A 513 -41.30 11.59 44.02
C ASN A 513 -40.53 12.03 45.28
N TRP A 514 -39.21 12.16 45.18
CA TRP A 514 -38.38 12.69 46.27
C TRP A 514 -38.84 14.11 46.67
N ARG A 515 -39.11 15.00 45.70
CA ARG A 515 -39.58 16.36 45.97
C ARG A 515 -40.91 16.34 46.74
N GLN A 516 -41.83 15.45 46.39
CA GLN A 516 -43.10 15.29 47.13
C GLN A 516 -42.85 14.81 48.56
N GLN A 517 -41.99 13.81 48.76
CA GLN A 517 -41.64 13.29 50.09
C GLN A 517 -40.93 14.35 50.96
N TRP A 518 -40.04 15.14 50.36
CA TRP A 518 -39.33 16.24 50.99
C TRP A 518 -40.30 17.32 51.49
N GLN A 519 -41.23 17.75 50.63
CA GLN A 519 -42.24 18.75 50.97
C GLN A 519 -43.09 18.37 52.18
N VAL A 520 -43.37 17.08 52.36
CA VAL A 520 -44.10 16.58 53.53
C VAL A 520 -43.19 16.53 54.76
N ALA A 521 -41.96 16.05 54.61
CA ALA A 521 -41.02 15.86 55.71
C ALA A 521 -40.56 17.16 56.38
N ILE A 522 -40.55 18.29 55.66
CA ILE A 522 -40.14 19.60 56.19
C ILE A 522 -41.27 20.41 56.83
N VAL A 523 -42.52 19.96 56.76
CA VAL A 523 -43.67 20.65 57.37
C VAL A 523 -43.47 20.89 58.88
N PRO A 524 -42.97 19.92 59.68
CA PRO A 524 -42.70 20.13 61.10
C PRO A 524 -41.66 21.24 61.38
N LEU A 525 -40.74 21.49 60.45
CA LEU A 525 -39.77 22.60 60.54
C LEU A 525 -40.39 23.97 60.24
N ARG A 526 -41.67 24.01 59.84
CA ARG A 526 -42.42 25.22 59.42
C ARG A 526 -41.71 26.06 58.35
N LEU A 527 -40.87 25.40 57.56
CA LEU A 527 -40.23 26.01 56.40
C LEU A 527 -41.20 26.00 55.20
N PRO A 528 -41.02 26.93 54.23
CA PRO A 528 -41.73 26.86 52.95
C PRO A 528 -41.52 25.51 52.27
N ARG A 529 -42.49 25.08 51.45
CA ARG A 529 -42.41 23.79 50.73
C ARG A 529 -41.24 23.73 49.74
N GLU A 530 -40.71 24.88 49.35
CA GLU A 530 -39.59 25.05 48.44
C GLU A 530 -38.24 25.14 49.19
N ALA A 531 -38.23 25.00 50.52
CA ALA A 531 -37.01 25.09 51.30
C ALA A 531 -36.02 23.98 50.92
N THR A 532 -34.77 24.37 50.79
CA THR A 532 -33.68 23.47 50.39
C THR A 532 -33.22 22.59 51.55
N PRO A 533 -32.64 21.41 51.27
CA PRO A 533 -31.93 20.60 52.24
C PRO A 533 -30.90 21.34 53.10
N ALA A 534 -30.23 22.36 52.56
CA ALA A 534 -29.33 23.22 53.31
C ALA A 534 -30.07 24.10 54.35
N GLN A 535 -31.18 24.72 53.95
CA GLN A 535 -32.01 25.53 54.85
C GLN A 535 -32.63 24.69 55.97
N ALA A 536 -33.12 23.49 55.64
CA ALA A 536 -33.63 22.54 56.64
C ALA A 536 -32.54 22.10 57.64
N SER A 537 -31.29 21.94 57.17
CA SER A 537 -30.16 21.59 58.05
C SER A 537 -29.83 22.70 59.03
N ALA A 538 -29.79 23.95 58.58
CA ALA A 538 -29.53 25.09 59.44
C ALA A 538 -30.58 25.21 60.56
N VAL A 539 -31.87 25.01 60.24
CA VAL A 539 -32.94 25.01 61.26
C VAL A 539 -32.80 23.83 62.23
N LEU A 540 -32.44 22.64 61.75
CA LEU A 540 -32.20 21.48 62.60
C LEU A 540 -31.02 21.67 63.56
N GLU A 541 -29.95 22.33 63.12
CA GLU A 541 -28.79 22.69 63.95
C GLU A 541 -29.19 23.71 65.03
N SER A 542 -29.91 24.77 64.66
CA SER A 542 -30.42 25.75 65.63
C SER A 542 -31.38 25.12 66.67
N LEU A 543 -32.20 24.15 66.26
CA LEU A 543 -33.07 23.41 67.19
C LEU A 543 -32.28 22.52 68.16
N ASP A 544 -31.16 21.92 67.72
CA ASP A 544 -30.27 21.15 68.60
C ASP A 544 -29.55 22.04 69.60
N ASP A 545 -29.02 23.17 69.13
CA ASP A 545 -28.36 24.14 69.98
C ASP A 545 -29.31 24.67 71.05
N LEU A 546 -30.55 25.01 70.66
CA LEU A 546 -31.60 25.39 71.60
C LEU A 546 -31.88 24.29 72.64
N ALA A 547 -32.04 23.04 72.19
CA ALA A 547 -32.31 21.92 73.08
C ALA A 547 -31.16 21.63 74.05
N ASN A 548 -29.90 21.78 73.61
CA ASN A 548 -28.71 21.61 74.44
C ASN A 548 -28.59 22.73 75.47
N LYS A 549 -28.73 24.00 75.07
CA LYS A 549 -28.67 25.16 75.97
C LYS A 549 -29.74 25.11 77.07
N ARG A 550 -30.96 24.69 76.74
CA ARG A 550 -32.02 24.49 77.75
C ARG A 550 -31.75 23.33 78.70
N ARG A 551 -31.13 22.24 78.22
CA ARG A 551 -30.72 21.12 79.09
C ARG A 551 -29.64 21.56 80.07
N GLU A 552 -28.64 22.30 79.61
CA GLU A 552 -27.59 22.87 80.45
C GLU A 552 -28.17 23.85 81.49
N ALA A 553 -29.04 24.78 81.06
CA ALA A 553 -29.76 25.68 81.97
C ALA A 553 -30.60 24.92 83.01
N GLY A 554 -31.26 23.83 82.61
CA GLY A 554 -31.98 22.94 83.53
C GLY A 554 -31.08 22.35 84.62
N SER A 555 -29.91 21.81 84.23
CA SER A 555 -28.94 21.26 85.19
C SER A 555 -28.35 22.33 86.13
N LEU A 556 -28.18 23.57 85.65
CA LEU A 556 -27.73 24.67 86.49
C LEU A 556 -28.82 25.12 87.48
N ARG A 557 -30.10 25.16 87.08
CA ARG A 557 -31.21 25.45 88.00
C ARG A 557 -31.32 24.44 89.13
N GLU A 558 -31.20 23.15 88.82
CA GLU A 558 -31.20 22.09 89.82
C GLU A 558 -30.06 22.29 90.82
N ARG A 559 -28.84 22.52 90.33
CA ARG A 559 -27.66 22.76 91.17
C ARG A 559 -27.76 24.03 92.02
N ILE A 560 -28.35 25.11 91.50
CA ILE A 560 -28.61 26.33 92.28
C ILE A 560 -29.65 26.05 93.37
N GLY A 561 -30.72 25.30 93.05
CA GLY A 561 -31.74 24.88 94.01
C GLY A 561 -31.17 24.04 95.16
N ASP A 562 -30.26 23.12 94.84
CA ASP A 562 -29.56 22.32 95.86
C ASP A 562 -28.73 23.20 96.80
N ILE A 563 -27.96 24.15 96.27
CA ILE A 563 -27.16 25.10 97.05
C ILE A 563 -28.04 25.98 97.95
N GLU A 564 -29.18 26.46 97.44
CA GLU A 564 -30.13 27.27 98.22
C GLU A 564 -30.80 26.45 99.33
N SER A 565 -31.16 25.20 99.05
CA SER A 565 -31.73 24.28 100.04
C SER A 565 -30.71 23.95 101.14
N ASP A 566 -29.45 23.69 100.79
CA ASP A 566 -28.39 23.40 101.76
C ASP A 566 -28.07 24.64 102.62
N ALA A 567 -28.07 25.85 102.03
CA ALA A 567 -27.94 27.10 102.78
C ALA A 567 -29.12 27.35 103.74
N ALA A 568 -30.35 27.06 103.33
CA ALA A 568 -31.53 27.15 104.19
C ALA A 568 -31.46 26.14 105.34
N ARG A 569 -31.00 24.91 105.08
CA ARG A 569 -30.78 23.88 106.10
C ARG A 569 -29.72 24.32 107.12
N PHE A 570 -28.62 24.90 106.65
CA PHE A 570 -27.57 25.46 107.51
C PHE A 570 -28.09 26.61 108.39
N LEU A 571 -28.83 27.56 107.82
CA LEU A 571 -29.41 28.68 108.57
C LEU A 571 -30.41 28.22 109.64
N ASN A 572 -31.21 27.20 109.35
CA ASN A 572 -32.10 26.61 110.35
C ASN A 572 -31.32 25.92 111.46
N ALA A 573 -30.26 25.15 111.15
CA ALA A 573 -29.42 24.52 112.16
C ALA A 573 -28.72 25.56 113.07
N VAL A 574 -28.29 26.70 112.54
CA VAL A 574 -27.76 27.83 113.34
C VAL A 574 -28.83 28.45 114.22
N ARG A 575 -30.05 28.63 113.72
CA ARG A 575 -31.19 29.16 114.50
C ARG A 575 -31.60 28.23 115.63
N ASP A 576 -31.62 26.93 115.39
CA ASP A 576 -31.97 25.93 116.41
C ASP A 576 -30.94 25.95 117.55
N VAL A 577 -29.64 26.01 117.24
CA VAL A 577 -28.59 26.16 118.27
C VAL A 577 -28.68 27.51 118.98
N ALA A 578 -29.02 28.59 118.27
CA ALA A 578 -29.21 29.92 118.88
C ALA A 578 -30.48 30.04 119.75
N ALA A 579 -31.44 29.13 119.64
CA ALA A 579 -32.65 29.08 120.46
C ALA A 579 -32.49 28.17 121.70
N GLU A 580 -31.48 27.30 121.71
CA GLU A 580 -31.10 26.43 122.83
C GLU A 580 -30.12 27.08 123.82
N VAL A 581 -29.56 28.25 123.45
CA VAL A 581 -28.72 29.14 124.27
C VAL A 581 -29.53 30.34 124.71
#